data_AF-X0V816-F1
#
_entry.id   AF-X0V816-F1
#
_cell.length_a   1.000
_cell.length_b   1.000
_cell.length_c   1.000
_cell.angle_alpha   90.00
_cell.angle_beta   90.00
_cell.angle_gamma   90.00
#
_symmetry.space_group_name_H-M   'P 1'
#
loop_
_entity.id
_entity.type
_entity.pdbx_description
1 polymer ?
#
loop_
_entity_poly.entity_id
_entity_poly.type
_entity_poly.pdbx_seq_one_letter_code
_entity_poly.pdbx_strand_id
1 'polypeptide(L)' 'MKIGRNDPCPCGSGKKYKKCCGATTSAVSVAGRKTRDYIALNKDIAYKGKIGKMREEFCVRFINIK' A
#
# COMPACT_ATOMS: atom_id res chain seq x y z
N MET A 1 -26.36 4.39 -28.36
CA MET A 1 -27.00 4.91 -27.14
C MET A 1 -25.90 5.33 -26.17
N LYS A 2 -25.85 6.60 -25.73
CA LYS A 2 -24.85 7.08 -24.76
C LYS A 2 -25.55 7.22 -23.40
N ILE A 3 -25.18 6.41 -22.41
CA ILE A 3 -25.72 6.49 -21.04
C ILE A 3 -25.09 7.70 -20.33
N GLY A 4 -25.91 8.60 -19.78
CA GLY A 4 -25.45 9.73 -18.98
C GLY A 4 -24.97 9.29 -17.60
N ARG A 5 -23.99 10.00 -17.04
CA ARG A 5 -23.43 9.70 -15.71
C ARG A 5 -24.46 9.71 -14.58
N ASN A 6 -25.55 10.46 -14.71
CA ASN A 6 -26.60 10.56 -13.69
C ASN A 6 -27.78 9.61 -13.93
N ASP A 7 -27.86 8.94 -15.08
CA ASP A 7 -28.97 8.06 -15.43
C ASP A 7 -29.00 6.80 -14.57
N PRO A 8 -30.16 6.13 -14.42
CA PRO A 8 -30.22 4.82 -13.77
C PRO A 8 -29.28 3.82 -14.45
N CYS A 9 -28.57 3.04 -13.65
CA CYS A 9 -27.57 2.12 -14.14
C CYS A 9 -28.25 0.92 -14.82
N PRO A 10 -27.87 0.58 -16.07
CA PRO A 10 -28.51 -0.48 -16.84
C PRO A 10 -28.31 -1.90 -16.26
N CYS A 11 -27.48 -2.06 -15.21
CA CYS A 11 -27.32 -3.32 -14.49
C CYS A 11 -28.50 -3.67 -13.55
N GLY A 12 -29.55 -2.84 -13.49
CA GLY A 12 -30.72 -3.11 -12.66
C GLY A 12 -30.54 -2.77 -11.18
N SER A 13 -29.43 -2.15 -10.78
CA SER A 13 -29.17 -1.82 -9.37
C SER A 13 -30.00 -0.67 -8.82
N GLY A 14 -30.72 0.08 -9.67
CA GLY A 14 -31.43 1.31 -9.30
C GLY A 14 -30.52 2.51 -8.95
N LYS A 15 -29.20 2.33 -8.94
CA LYS A 15 -28.22 3.38 -8.64
C LYS A 15 -27.93 4.23 -9.89
N LYS A 16 -27.49 5.49 -9.70
CA LYS A 16 -26.98 6.34 -10.81
C LYS A 16 -25.73 5.70 -11.44
N TYR A 17 -25.58 5.77 -12.77
CA TYR A 17 -24.48 5.15 -13.52
C TYR A 17 -23.10 5.48 -12.92
N LYS A 18 -22.83 6.76 -12.63
CA LYS A 18 -21.55 7.23 -12.02
C LYS A 18 -21.27 6.69 -10.61
N LYS A 19 -22.28 6.13 -9.94
CA LYS A 19 -22.18 5.53 -8.59
C LYS A 19 -22.26 4.00 -8.64
N CYS A 20 -22.32 3.41 -9.84
CA CYS A 20 -22.41 1.98 -10.06
C CYS A 20 -21.36 1.58 -11.11
N CYS A 21 -21.76 1.07 -12.28
CA CYS A 21 -20.82 0.61 -13.31
C CYS A 21 -19.94 1.71 -13.90
N GLY A 22 -20.39 2.97 -13.84
CA GLY A 22 -19.62 4.15 -14.27
C GLY A 22 -18.83 4.81 -13.14
N ALA A 23 -18.71 4.17 -11.98
CA ALA A 23 -17.85 4.64 -10.91
C ALA A 23 -16.38 4.40 -11.32
N THR A 24 -15.78 5.40 -11.96
CA THR A 24 -14.33 5.53 -11.93
C THR A 24 -13.95 5.72 -10.47
N THR A 25 -13.07 4.88 -9.93
CA THR A 25 -12.53 5.00 -8.57
C THR A 25 -11.69 6.28 -8.47
N SER A 26 -12.35 7.44 -8.48
CA SER A 26 -11.73 8.76 -8.43
C SER A 26 -11.52 9.11 -6.97
N ALA A 27 -10.26 9.14 -6.56
CA ALA A 27 -9.78 9.56 -5.25
C ALA A 27 -10.42 8.79 -4.07
N VAL A 28 -9.95 7.57 -3.84
CA VAL A 28 -9.85 7.10 -2.45
C VAL A 28 -9.03 8.16 -1.73
N SER A 29 -9.62 8.91 -0.79
CA SER A 29 -8.90 9.75 0.15
C SER A 29 -8.02 8.82 0.99
N VAL A 30 -6.77 8.71 0.57
CA VAL A 30 -5.85 7.75 1.13
C VAL A 30 -5.19 8.31 2.38
N ALA A 31 -5.97 8.49 3.43
CA ALA A 31 -5.38 8.54 4.76
C ALA A 31 -4.88 7.12 5.09
N GLY A 32 -3.68 6.73 4.60
CA GLY A 32 -3.00 5.51 5.05
C GLY A 32 -2.50 4.48 4.02
N ARG A 33 -2.51 4.72 2.70
CA ARG A 33 -1.63 3.93 1.80
C ARG A 33 -0.22 4.43 2.04
N LYS A 34 0.49 3.76 2.95
CA LYS A 34 1.95 3.77 2.92
C LYS A 34 2.31 3.29 1.52
N THR A 35 2.81 4.19 0.68
CA THR A 35 3.69 3.77 -0.43
C THR A 35 4.69 2.83 0.20
N ARG A 36 4.77 1.60 -0.34
CA ARG A 36 5.59 0.54 0.22
C ARG A 36 7.03 1.03 0.11
N ASP A 37 7.53 1.67 1.16
CA ASP A 37 8.87 2.24 1.20
C ASP A 37 9.85 1.07 1.28
N TYR A 38 10.29 0.64 0.10
CA TYR A 38 11.18 -0.48 -0.08
C TYR A 38 12.54 -0.23 0.59
N ILE A 39 12.94 1.04 0.73
CA ILE A 39 14.17 1.42 1.44
C ILE A 39 13.99 1.16 2.94
N ALA A 40 12.88 1.61 3.53
CA ALA A 40 12.57 1.34 4.93
C ALA A 40 12.42 -0.17 5.21
N LEU A 41 11.74 -0.90 4.32
CA LEU A 41 11.58 -2.35 4.44
C LEU A 41 12.94 -3.08 4.37
N ASN A 42 13.80 -2.72 3.41
CA ASN A 42 15.12 -3.33 3.29
C ASN A 42 16.01 -3.02 4.48
N LYS A 43 15.94 -1.78 5.00
CA LYS A 43 16.65 -1.39 6.23
C LYS A 43 16.17 -2.23 7.42
N ASP A 44 14.87 -2.43 7.56
CA ASP A 44 14.32 -3.23 8.64
C ASP A 44 14.74 -4.71 8.53
N ILE A 45 14.70 -5.30 7.33
CA ILE A 45 15.15 -6.69 7.12
C ILE A 45 16.65 -6.84 7.42
N ALA A 46 17.48 -5.88 6.98
CA ALA A 46 18.92 -5.98 7.11
C ALA A 46 19.43 -5.71 8.53
N TYR A 47 18.80 -4.79 9.26
CA TYR A 47 19.31 -4.29 10.54
C TYR A 47 18.44 -4.63 11.75
N LYS A 48 17.20 -5.07 11.56
CA LYS A 48 16.33 -5.55 12.66
C LYS A 48 16.18 -7.07 12.60
N GLY A 49 15.61 -7.63 13.66
CA GLY A 49 15.33 -9.07 13.75
C GLY A 49 16.59 -9.94 13.83
N LYS A 50 16.49 -11.19 13.35
CA LYS A 50 17.55 -12.20 13.51
C LYS A 50 18.84 -11.84 12.76
N ILE A 51 18.73 -11.31 11.55
CA ILE A 51 19.89 -10.91 10.73
C ILE A 51 20.62 -9.74 11.38
N GLY A 52 19.89 -8.71 11.81
CA GLY A 52 20.46 -7.59 12.56
C GLY A 52 21.20 -8.03 13.81
N LYS A 53 20.60 -8.92 14.61
CA LYS A 53 21.22 -9.47 15.83
C LYS A 53 22.49 -10.27 15.53
N MET A 54 22.48 -11.12 14.50
CA MET A 54 23.69 -11.85 14.07
C MET A 54 24.81 -10.91 13.63
N ARG A 55 24.46 -9.82 12.92
CA ARG A 55 25.43 -8.80 12.50
C ARG A 55 26.01 -8.05 13.69
N GLU A 56 25.18 -7.65 14.65
CA GLU A 56 25.60 -6.99 15.89
C GLU A 56 26.52 -7.91 16.71
N GLU A 57 26.12 -9.17 16.92
CA GLU A 57 26.93 -10.16 17.62
C GLU A 57 28.28 -10.39 16.94
N PHE A 58 28.31 -10.45 15.60
CA PHE A 58 29.55 -10.55 14.84
C PHE A 58 30.45 -9.31 15.05
N CYS A 59 29.90 -8.10 14.92
CA CYS A 59 30.65 -6.86 15.11
C CYS A 59 31.23 -6.74 16.53
N VAL A 60 30.44 -7.06 17.56
CA VAL A 60 30.88 -7.03 18.96
C VAL A 60 31.96 -8.09 19.21
N ARG A 61 31.79 -9.30 18.66
CA ARG A 61 32.69 -10.43 18.93
C ARG A 61 34.00 -10.37 18.17
N PHE A 62 33.99 -9.85 16.93
CA PHE A 62 35.15 -9.97 16.02
C PHE A 62 35.72 -8.63 15.57
N ILE A 63 34.94 -7.55 15.63
CA ILE A 63 35.39 -6.21 15.22
C ILE A 63 35.56 -5.28 16.44
N ASN A 64 35.08 -5.69 17.63
CA ASN A 64 35.13 -4.94 18.89
C ASN A 64 34.56 -3.51 18.78
N ILE A 65 33.51 -3.36 17.97
CA ILE A 65 32.75 -2.11 17.85
C ILE A 65 31.57 -2.22 18.82
N LYS A 66 31.52 -1.34 19.82
CA LYS A 66 30.36 -1.10 20.69
C LYS A 66 29.79 0.28 20.43
#